data_AF-A0A7S4GNQ1-F1
#
_entry.id   AF-A0A7S4GNQ1-F1
#
_cell.length_a   1.000
_cell.length_b   1.000
_cell.length_c   1.000
_cell.angle_alpha   90.00
_cell.angle_beta   90.00
_cell.angle_gamma   90.00
#
_symmetry.space_group_name_H-M   'P 1'
#
loop_
_entity.id
_entity.type
_entity.pdbx_description
1 polymer ?
#
loop_
_entity_poly.entity_id
_entity_poly.type
_entity_poly.pdbx_seq_one_letter_code
_entity_poly.pdbx_strand_id
1 'polypeptide(L)'
;MLMADGRSHTRGVHRLVCRFFHGAGGLQAVVDHKNGDVSDNRVDNLHWVSARSPRTAAAEKLVVGLLPDGTVVVRLRSQRAAAFWLVLSGFSKRSFWSTRSWLSTTMKEDSGFALLSWRFDSENRKESQSDLSTVDEEWRAHKGLTVSNQGRVRSHRGRVLSQFVVDGCHRVKALGQQHNVARLVLLAFEGVPRSLGCRPEHINSIRRQSPLQPSLGIP
;
A
#
# COMPACT_ATOMS: atom_id res chain seq x y z
N MET A 1 -8.19 11.85 3.44
CA MET A 1 -8.42 11.83 4.90
C MET A 1 -9.80 12.40 5.13
N LEU A 2 -10.70 11.67 5.78
CA LEU A 2 -12.08 12.14 5.99
C LEU A 2 -12.10 12.88 7.33
N MET A 3 -12.42 14.17 7.29
CA MET A 3 -12.55 15.01 8.49
C MET A 3 -14.03 15.04 8.88
N ALA A 4 -14.33 14.71 10.13
CA ALA A 4 -15.64 14.93 10.73
C ALA A 4 -15.42 15.44 12.17
N ASP A 5 -16.19 16.44 12.59
CA ASP A 5 -16.14 17.02 13.94
C ASP A 5 -14.73 17.50 14.37
N GLY A 6 -13.95 18.04 13.42
CA GLY A 6 -12.57 18.48 13.66
C GLY A 6 -11.57 17.36 13.95
N ARG A 7 -11.98 16.08 13.81
CA ARG A 7 -11.13 14.91 14.00
C ARG A 7 -10.90 14.22 12.66
N SER A 8 -9.66 13.79 12.45
CA SER A 8 -9.33 12.90 11.35
C SER A 8 -9.90 11.51 11.64
N HIS A 9 -10.85 11.08 10.82
CA HIS A 9 -11.33 9.71 10.85
C HIS A 9 -10.57 8.91 9.81
N THR A 10 -9.59 8.14 10.27
CA THR A 10 -8.96 7.06 9.49
C THR A 10 -9.86 5.82 9.45
N ARG A 11 -11.20 5.98 9.51
CA ARG A 11 -12.08 4.87 9.17
C ARG A 11 -11.80 4.55 7.71
N GLY A 12 -11.37 3.31 7.46
CA GLY A 12 -10.94 2.86 6.14
C GLY A 12 -11.99 3.25 5.11
N VAL A 13 -11.64 4.17 4.21
CA VAL A 13 -12.51 4.59 3.09
C VAL A 13 -13.04 3.35 2.37
N HIS A 14 -12.18 2.33 2.20
CA HIS A 14 -12.56 1.01 1.72
C HIS A 14 -13.72 0.36 2.50
N ARG A 15 -13.81 0.47 3.83
CA ARG A 15 -14.93 -0.09 4.62
C ARG A 15 -16.24 0.64 4.35
N LEU A 16 -16.18 1.95 4.17
CA LEU A 16 -17.37 2.75 3.85
C LEU A 16 -17.87 2.41 2.44
N VAL A 17 -16.97 2.41 1.44
CA VAL A 17 -17.30 2.04 0.06
C VAL A 17 -17.84 0.60 0.02
N CYS A 18 -17.13 -0.37 0.60
CA CYS A 18 -17.55 -1.76 0.62
C CYS A 18 -18.89 -1.95 1.36
N ARG A 19 -19.13 -1.25 2.47
CA ARG A 19 -20.41 -1.33 3.18
C ARG A 19 -21.57 -0.75 2.38
N PHE A 20 -21.34 0.34 1.65
CA PHE A 20 -22.38 1.00 0.87
C PHE A 20 -22.78 0.17 -0.35
N PHE A 21 -21.81 -0.36 -1.09
CA PHE A 21 -22.07 -1.09 -2.34
C PHE A 21 -22.27 -2.59 -2.17
N HIS A 22 -21.57 -3.23 -1.22
CA HIS A 22 -21.65 -4.68 -0.97
C HIS A 22 -22.48 -5.04 0.28
N GLY A 23 -23.11 -4.04 0.91
CA GLY A 23 -23.87 -4.22 2.15
C GLY A 23 -23.00 -4.44 3.39
N ALA A 24 -23.65 -4.67 4.54
CA ALA A 24 -22.94 -4.95 5.79
C ALA A 24 -22.30 -6.35 5.74
N GLY A 25 -20.99 -6.42 5.96
CA GLY A 25 -20.31 -7.69 6.20
C GLY A 25 -20.74 -8.32 7.53
N GLY A 26 -20.49 -9.63 7.69
CA GLY A 26 -20.72 -10.31 8.97
C GLY A 26 -19.91 -9.71 10.12
N LEU A 27 -20.25 -10.07 11.37
CA LEU A 27 -19.64 -9.51 12.59
C LEU A 27 -18.10 -9.59 12.64
N GLN A 28 -17.52 -10.58 11.94
CA GLN A 28 -16.08 -10.80 11.87
C GLN A 28 -15.50 -10.55 10.46
N ALA A 29 -16.21 -9.83 9.60
CA ALA A 29 -15.74 -9.53 8.25
C ALA A 29 -14.77 -8.34 8.25
N VAL A 30 -13.67 -8.49 7.52
CA VAL A 30 -12.70 -7.45 7.20
C VAL A 30 -12.82 -7.14 5.71
N VAL A 31 -12.58 -5.90 5.30
CA VAL A 31 -12.51 -5.58 3.87
C VAL A 31 -11.11 -5.84 3.37
N ASP A 32 -11.01 -6.54 2.26
CA ASP A 32 -9.77 -6.86 1.58
C ASP A 32 -9.74 -6.26 0.17
N HIS A 33 -8.53 -5.98 -0.32
CA HIS A 33 -8.28 -5.43 -1.65
C HIS A 33 -7.88 -6.57 -2.57
N LYS A 34 -8.70 -6.87 -3.58
CA LYS A 34 -8.48 -8.01 -4.48
C LYS A 34 -7.12 -7.96 -5.17
N ASN A 35 -6.62 -6.77 -5.50
CA ASN A 35 -5.30 -6.55 -6.11
C ASN A 35 -4.16 -6.34 -5.08
N GLY A 36 -4.44 -6.34 -3.78
CA GLY A 36 -3.46 -6.09 -2.72
C GLY A 36 -2.98 -4.62 -2.60
N ASP A 37 -3.47 -3.72 -3.45
CA ASP A 37 -3.18 -2.28 -3.36
C ASP A 37 -4.17 -1.59 -2.45
N VAL A 38 -3.70 -1.23 -1.26
CA VAL A 38 -4.50 -0.56 -0.22
C VAL A 38 -4.99 0.84 -0.60
N SER A 39 -4.46 1.43 -1.69
CA SER A 39 -4.86 2.74 -2.20
C SER A 39 -6.00 2.68 -3.22
N ASP A 40 -6.22 1.54 -3.88
CA ASP A 40 -7.29 1.35 -4.86
C ASP A 40 -8.61 1.00 -4.17
N ASN A 41 -9.41 2.02 -3.87
CA ASN A 41 -10.69 1.87 -3.17
C ASN A 41 -11.90 1.73 -4.13
N ARG A 42 -11.69 1.34 -5.40
CA ARG A 42 -12.79 1.09 -6.34
C ARG A 42 -13.65 -0.07 -5.85
N VAL A 43 -14.96 0.02 -6.01
CA VAL A 43 -15.93 -0.98 -5.53
C VAL A 43 -15.61 -2.40 -5.99
N ASP A 44 -15.19 -2.56 -7.25
CA ASP A 44 -14.87 -3.86 -7.84
C ASP A 44 -13.60 -4.48 -7.26
N ASN A 45 -12.71 -3.65 -6.70
CA ASN A 45 -11.48 -4.09 -6.05
C ASN A 45 -11.67 -4.44 -4.56
N LEU A 46 -12.83 -4.14 -3.97
CA LEU A 46 -13.11 -4.39 -2.56
C LEU A 46 -14.04 -5.58 -2.38
N HIS A 47 -13.81 -6.37 -1.34
CA HIS A 47 -14.74 -7.42 -0.90
C HIS A 47 -14.65 -7.68 0.60
N TRP A 48 -15.71 -8.27 1.16
CA TRP A 48 -15.69 -8.77 2.54
C TRP A 48 -15.00 -10.13 2.60
N VAL A 49 -14.02 -10.26 3.48
CA VAL A 49 -13.38 -11.54 3.83
C VAL A 49 -13.61 -11.84 5.30
N SER A 50 -13.72 -13.12 5.66
CA SER A 50 -13.70 -13.52 7.07
C SER A 50 -12.37 -13.10 7.70
N ALA A 51 -12.38 -12.59 8.94
CA ALA A 51 -11.14 -12.27 9.67
C ALA A 51 -10.20 -13.48 9.82
N ARG A 52 -10.73 -14.71 9.67
CA ARG A 52 -9.97 -15.97 9.63
C ARG A 52 -9.42 -16.33 8.24
N SER A 53 -9.68 -15.52 7.22
CA SER A 53 -9.15 -15.75 5.88
C SER A 53 -7.61 -15.73 5.91
N PRO A 54 -6.93 -16.71 5.30
CA PRO A 54 -5.47 -16.74 5.25
C PRO A 54 -4.86 -15.48 4.63
N ARG A 55 -5.64 -14.75 3.83
CA ARG A 55 -5.22 -13.53 3.14
C ARG A 55 -4.97 -12.35 4.09
N THR A 56 -5.78 -12.20 5.15
CA THR A 56 -5.58 -11.18 6.20
C THR A 56 -4.54 -11.57 7.23
N ALA A 57 -4.20 -12.86 7.32
CA ALA A 57 -3.08 -13.36 8.09
C ALA A 57 -1.75 -13.06 7.37
N ALA A 58 -1.49 -11.79 7.07
CA ALA A 58 -0.22 -11.26 6.55
C ALA A 58 0.55 -12.28 5.70
N ALA A 59 0.03 -12.57 4.49
CA ALA A 59 0.56 -13.51 3.50
C ALA A 59 1.86 -14.14 3.97
N GLU A 60 1.75 -15.32 4.60
CA GLU A 60 2.82 -16.00 5.32
C GLU A 60 4.14 -15.89 4.54
N LYS A 61 4.94 -14.88 4.91
CA LYS A 61 6.14 -14.56 4.16
C LYS A 61 7.12 -15.66 4.49
N LEU A 62 7.35 -16.54 3.52
CA LEU A 62 8.36 -17.57 3.64
C LEU A 62 9.68 -16.93 4.06
N VAL A 63 10.35 -17.61 4.97
CA VAL A 63 11.62 -17.21 5.54
C VAL A 63 12.61 -18.31 5.22
N VAL A 64 13.76 -17.91 4.70
CA VAL A 64 14.87 -18.82 4.40
C VAL A 64 16.03 -18.55 5.34
N GLY A 65 16.66 -19.63 5.81
CA GLY A 65 17.94 -19.60 6.50
C GLY A 65 19.03 -20.06 5.53
N LEU A 66 20.07 -19.23 5.36
CA LEU A 66 21.14 -19.40 4.40
C LEU A 66 22.48 -19.57 5.12
N LEU A 67 23.36 -20.43 4.62
CA LEU A 67 24.76 -20.45 5.03
C LEU A 67 25.52 -19.24 4.47
N PRO A 68 26.74 -18.95 4.94
CA PRO A 68 27.58 -17.86 4.43
C PRO A 68 27.88 -17.93 2.92
N ASP A 69 27.85 -19.13 2.34
CA ASP A 69 28.03 -19.37 0.90
C ASP A 69 26.74 -19.15 0.07
N GLY A 70 25.61 -18.83 0.73
CA GLY A 70 24.31 -18.65 0.10
C GLY A 70 23.47 -19.94 -0.02
N THR A 71 23.96 -21.08 0.45
CA THR A 71 23.22 -22.34 0.41
C THR A 71 21.99 -22.28 1.32
N VAL A 72 20.81 -22.62 0.80
CA VAL A 72 19.56 -22.67 1.58
C VAL A 72 19.56 -23.91 2.48
N VAL A 73 19.54 -23.71 3.79
CA VAL A 73 19.47 -24.81 4.78
C VAL A 73 18.04 -25.12 5.16
N VAL A 74 17.21 -24.08 5.30
CA VAL A 74 15.84 -24.24 5.77
C VAL A 74 14.91 -23.23 5.10
N ARG A 75 13.71 -23.68 4.74
CA ARG A 75 12.59 -22.85 4.29
C ARG A 75 11.42 -23.00 5.26
N LEU A 76 10.95 -21.89 5.81
CA LEU A 76 9.91 -21.89 6.85
C LEU A 76 8.80 -20.92 6.48
N ARG A 77 7.54 -21.31 6.74
CA ARG A 77 6.35 -20.55 6.36
C ARG A 77 6.30 -19.11 6.87
N SER A 78 7.00 -18.81 7.96
CA SER A 78 6.98 -17.47 8.52
C SER A 78 8.17 -17.21 9.46
N GLN A 79 8.38 -15.94 9.78
CA GLN A 79 9.29 -15.52 10.84
C GLN A 79 8.95 -16.17 12.20
N ARG A 80 7.67 -16.45 12.48
CA ARG A 80 7.27 -17.16 13.71
C ARG A 80 7.73 -18.61 13.68
N ALA A 81 7.57 -19.29 12.55
CA ALA A 81 8.07 -20.65 12.38
C ALA A 81 9.60 -20.71 12.51
N ALA A 82 10.33 -19.75 11.95
CA ALA A 82 11.78 -19.61 12.10
C ALA A 82 12.22 -19.42 13.55
N ALA A 83 11.59 -18.49 14.27
CA ALA A 83 11.91 -18.27 15.68
C ALA A 83 11.63 -19.52 16.53
N PHE A 84 10.55 -20.25 16.24
CA PHE A 84 10.21 -21.48 16.94
C PHE A 84 11.23 -22.60 16.66
N TRP A 85 11.59 -22.79 15.39
CA TRP A 85 12.61 -23.75 14.97
C TRP A 85 13.95 -23.50 15.66
N LEU A 86 14.42 -22.24 15.68
CA LEU A 86 15.67 -21.85 16.35
C LEU A 86 15.70 -22.17 17.85
N VAL A 87 14.56 -21.99 18.54
CA VAL A 87 14.46 -22.30 19.97
C VAL A 87 14.43 -23.81 20.20
N LEU A 88 13.62 -24.56 19.44
CA LEU A 88 13.50 -26.01 19.61
C LEU A 88 14.77 -26.77 19.23
N SER A 89 15.48 -26.31 18.20
CA SER A 89 16.74 -26.92 17.78
C SER A 89 17.93 -26.56 18.68
N GLY A 90 17.73 -25.75 19.73
CA GLY A 90 18.80 -25.33 20.64
C GLY A 90 19.76 -24.27 20.08
N PHE A 91 19.49 -23.76 18.86
CA PHE A 91 20.28 -22.71 18.22
C PHE A 91 20.12 -21.33 18.88
N SER A 92 19.04 -21.15 19.65
CA SER A 92 18.82 -19.95 20.46
C SER A 92 18.56 -20.33 21.92
N LYS A 93 19.38 -19.80 22.84
CA LYS A 93 19.11 -19.83 24.29
C LYS A 93 18.10 -18.76 24.74
N ARG A 94 17.60 -17.93 23.82
CA ARG A 94 16.66 -16.85 24.11
C ARG A 94 15.22 -17.38 24.09
N SER A 95 14.30 -16.66 24.73
CA SER A 95 12.88 -16.94 24.60
C SER A 95 12.40 -16.81 23.15
N PHE A 96 11.27 -17.45 22.82
CA PHE A 96 10.64 -17.35 21.50
C PHE A 96 10.45 -15.89 21.04
N TRP A 97 9.93 -15.03 21.92
CA TRP A 97 9.65 -13.63 21.59
C TRP A 97 10.94 -12.84 21.32
N SER A 98 11.98 -13.05 22.12
CA SER A 98 13.29 -12.43 21.93
C SER A 98 13.96 -12.92 20.65
N THR A 99 13.92 -14.22 20.37
CA THR A 99 14.44 -14.81 19.12
C THR A 99 13.73 -14.25 17.91
N ARG A 100 12.40 -14.13 17.95
CA ARG A 100 11.61 -13.55 16.87
C ARG A 100 11.97 -12.08 16.61
N SER A 101 12.10 -11.29 17.67
CA SER A 101 12.49 -9.89 17.57
C SER A 101 13.86 -9.75 16.91
N TRP A 102 14.83 -10.55 17.37
CA TRP A 102 16.17 -10.60 16.79
C TRP A 102 16.17 -11.00 15.31
N LEU A 103 15.39 -12.02 14.94
CA LEU A 103 15.24 -12.44 13.55
C LEU A 103 14.73 -11.29 12.65
N SER A 104 13.85 -10.44 13.19
CA SER A 104 13.34 -9.27 12.48
C SER A 104 14.42 -8.23 12.23
N THR A 105 15.29 -8.01 13.22
CA THR A 105 16.43 -7.10 13.11
C THR A 105 17.46 -7.66 12.13
N THR A 106 17.83 -8.94 12.25
CA THR A 106 18.84 -9.56 11.39
C THR A 106 18.41 -9.59 9.93
N MET A 107 17.13 -9.85 9.65
CA MET A 107 16.56 -9.76 8.30
C MET A 107 16.60 -8.35 7.70
N LYS A 108 16.55 -7.30 8.53
CA LYS A 108 16.60 -5.90 8.08
C LYS A 108 18.04 -5.44 7.84
N GLU A 109 18.95 -5.88 8.69
CA GLU A 109 20.37 -5.51 8.68
C GLU A 109 21.22 -6.45 7.81
N ASP A 110 20.60 -7.52 7.30
CA ASP A 110 21.27 -8.58 6.55
C ASP A 110 22.42 -9.24 7.34
N SER A 111 22.22 -9.37 8.65
CA SER A 111 23.18 -9.95 9.57
C SER A 111 22.87 -11.42 9.89
N GLY A 112 23.90 -12.17 10.30
CA GLY A 112 23.76 -13.57 10.67
C GLY A 112 23.16 -13.77 12.07
N PHE A 113 22.37 -14.83 12.24
CA PHE A 113 21.91 -15.32 13.53
C PHE A 113 21.97 -16.84 13.57
N ALA A 114 22.62 -17.38 14.61
CA ALA A 114 22.88 -18.82 14.75
C ALA A 114 23.57 -19.42 13.51
N LEU A 115 24.65 -18.77 13.05
CA LEU A 115 25.44 -19.16 11.88
C LEU A 115 24.70 -19.10 10.52
N LEU A 116 23.46 -18.62 10.52
CA LEU A 116 22.64 -18.49 9.31
C LEU A 116 22.28 -17.03 9.02
N SER A 117 22.30 -16.65 7.76
CA SER A 117 21.71 -15.40 7.29
C SER A 117 20.23 -15.64 7.00
N TRP A 118 19.37 -14.78 7.54
CA TRP A 118 17.92 -14.95 7.43
C TRP A 118 17.32 -13.91 6.51
N ARG A 119 16.52 -14.34 5.53
CA ARG A 119 15.85 -13.43 4.57
C ARG A 119 14.43 -13.90 4.31
N PHE A 120 13.57 -12.99 3.83
CA PHE A 120 12.30 -13.40 3.24
C PHE A 120 12.58 -14.06 1.88
N ASP A 121 11.91 -15.18 1.62
CA ASP A 121 11.99 -15.84 0.32
C ASP A 121 11.40 -14.91 -0.74
N SER A 122 12.28 -14.29 -1.51
CA SER A 122 11.88 -13.33 -2.53
C SER A 122 11.47 -14.00 -3.85
N GLU A 123 11.77 -15.29 -4.03
CA GLU A 123 11.37 -16.03 -5.23
C GLU A 123 9.85 -16.14 -5.32
N ASN A 124 9.15 -16.29 -4.19
CA ASN A 124 7.69 -16.22 -4.14
C ASN A 124 7.11 -14.79 -4.18
N ARG A 125 7.95 -13.75 -4.22
CA ARG A 125 7.50 -12.36 -4.37
C ARG A 125 7.50 -11.89 -5.83
N LYS A 126 8.14 -12.63 -6.72
CA LYS A 126 8.30 -12.27 -8.14
C LYS A 126 7.23 -12.95 -8.99
N GLU A 127 6.01 -12.43 -8.91
CA GLU A 127 5.07 -12.48 -10.06
C GLU A 127 3.86 -11.54 -9.85
N SER A 128 3.56 -11.14 -8.61
CA SER A 128 2.28 -10.46 -8.33
C SER A 128 2.29 -8.93 -8.45
N GLN A 129 3.41 -8.27 -8.78
CA GLN A 129 3.45 -6.80 -8.73
C GLN A 129 4.22 -6.08 -9.85
N SER A 130 4.99 -6.77 -10.70
CA SER A 130 5.76 -6.10 -11.78
C SER A 130 5.05 -6.06 -13.13
N ASP A 131 4.14 -6.98 -13.45
CA ASP A 131 3.66 -7.14 -14.83
C ASP A 131 2.14 -7.26 -14.98
N LEU A 132 1.38 -6.71 -14.04
CA LEU A 132 0.06 -6.18 -14.42
C LEU A 132 0.30 -4.88 -15.19
N SER A 133 0.77 -5.03 -16.43
CA SER A 133 0.39 -4.09 -17.49
C SER A 133 -1.13 -4.15 -17.54
N THR A 134 -1.77 -3.27 -16.79
CA THR A 134 -3.16 -2.95 -17.04
C THR A 134 -3.22 -2.57 -18.51
N VAL A 135 -4.02 -3.31 -19.29
CA VAL A 135 -4.00 -3.34 -20.76
C VAL A 135 -4.12 -1.93 -21.39
N ASP A 136 -4.54 -0.94 -20.59
CA ASP A 136 -4.80 0.44 -21.01
C ASP A 136 -3.93 1.49 -20.28
N GLU A 137 -2.76 1.12 -19.75
CA GLU A 137 -1.86 2.11 -19.16
C GLU A 137 -1.05 2.87 -20.21
N GLU A 138 -1.44 4.12 -20.45
CA GLU A 138 -0.68 5.07 -21.26
C GLU A 138 0.34 5.83 -20.40
N TRP A 139 1.52 6.09 -20.96
CA TRP A 139 2.60 6.86 -20.32
C TRP A 139 2.96 8.10 -21.13
N ARG A 140 3.05 9.26 -20.48
CA ARG A 140 3.42 10.55 -21.12
C ARG A 140 4.54 11.24 -20.36
N ALA A 141 5.46 11.88 -21.10
CA ALA A 141 6.56 12.63 -20.50
C ALA A 141 6.10 14.03 -20.05
N HIS A 142 6.48 14.45 -18.83
CA HIS A 142 6.23 15.78 -18.32
C HIS A 142 7.33 16.21 -17.34
N LYS A 143 8.01 17.35 -17.59
CA LYS A 143 9.07 17.93 -16.74
C LYS A 143 10.16 16.94 -16.31
N GLY A 144 10.66 16.13 -17.26
CA GLY A 144 11.71 15.13 -16.99
C GLY A 144 11.24 13.90 -16.20
N LEU A 145 9.92 13.74 -16.03
CA LEU A 145 9.28 12.56 -15.47
C LEU A 145 8.44 11.88 -16.54
N THR A 146 8.14 10.59 -16.37
CA THR A 146 7.11 9.90 -17.17
C THR A 146 5.95 9.58 -16.25
N VAL A 147 4.75 9.99 -16.62
CA VAL A 147 3.54 9.88 -15.80
C VAL A 147 2.54 9.01 -16.54
N SER A 148 1.92 8.06 -15.85
CA SER A 148 0.89 7.22 -16.44
C SER A 148 -0.51 7.80 -16.21
N ASN A 149 -1.47 7.46 -17.09
CA ASN A 149 -2.89 7.81 -16.93
C ASN A 149 -3.51 7.24 -15.65
N GLN A 150 -2.86 6.28 -14.98
CA GLN A 150 -3.28 5.69 -13.71
C GLN A 150 -2.56 6.31 -12.50
N GLY A 151 -1.78 7.38 -12.70
CA GLY A 151 -1.11 8.08 -11.60
C GLY A 151 0.19 7.43 -11.13
N ARG A 152 0.79 6.52 -11.89
CA ARG A 152 2.18 6.09 -11.63
C ARG A 152 3.16 7.12 -12.19
N VAL A 153 4.31 7.30 -11.52
CA VAL A 153 5.35 8.25 -11.95
C VAL A 153 6.69 7.55 -12.02
N ARG A 154 7.39 7.67 -13.14
CA ARG A 154 8.77 7.20 -13.36
C ARG A 154 9.73 8.38 -13.35
N SER A 155 10.93 8.15 -12.81
CA SER A 155 12.05 9.08 -12.93
C SER A 155 12.56 9.14 -14.37
N HIS A 156 13.42 10.11 -14.66
CA HIS A 156 14.15 10.17 -15.94
C HIS A 156 14.99 8.92 -16.25
N ARG A 157 15.26 8.06 -15.25
CA ARG A 157 15.94 6.76 -15.41
C ARG A 157 14.98 5.58 -15.60
N GLY A 158 13.68 5.82 -15.78
CA GLY A 158 12.66 4.79 -15.97
C GLY A 158 12.19 4.09 -14.68
N ARG A 159 12.76 4.40 -13.52
CA ARG A 159 12.37 3.77 -12.24
C ARG A 159 11.06 4.37 -11.72
N VAL A 160 10.08 3.53 -11.40
CA VAL A 160 8.83 3.95 -10.75
C VAL A 160 9.14 4.51 -9.36
N LEU A 161 8.66 5.71 -9.09
CA LEU A 161 8.86 6.45 -7.84
C LEU A 161 7.83 6.02 -6.80
N SER A 162 8.28 5.90 -5.54
CA SER A 162 7.38 5.64 -4.41
C SER A 162 6.49 6.85 -4.16
N GLN A 163 5.19 6.61 -4.04
CA GLN A 163 4.21 7.64 -3.69
C GLN A 163 4.00 7.67 -2.16
N PHE A 164 3.61 8.83 -1.65
CA PHE A 164 3.20 9.03 -0.26
C PHE A 164 2.03 10.02 -0.21
N VAL A 165 1.23 9.98 0.87
CA VAL A 165 0.03 10.82 1.00
C VAL A 165 0.31 11.97 1.96
N VAL A 166 0.02 13.21 1.52
CA VAL A 166 0.08 14.43 2.34
C VAL A 166 -1.22 15.21 2.10
N ASP A 167 -1.94 15.53 3.18
CA ASP A 167 -3.24 16.21 3.15
C ASP A 167 -4.28 15.54 2.25
N GLY A 168 -4.22 14.20 2.16
CA GLY A 168 -5.11 13.42 1.31
C GLY A 168 -4.74 13.42 -0.18
N CYS A 169 -3.64 14.05 -0.59
CA CYS A 169 -3.13 14.01 -1.96
C CYS A 169 -1.93 13.07 -2.09
N HIS A 170 -1.90 12.27 -3.14
CA HIS A 170 -0.72 11.49 -3.52
C HIS A 170 0.39 12.40 -4.04
N ARG A 171 1.60 12.22 -3.51
CA ARG A 171 2.79 12.98 -3.86
C ARG A 171 3.97 12.06 -4.15
N VAL A 172 4.90 12.57 -4.96
CA VAL A 172 6.19 11.93 -5.24
C VAL A 172 7.31 12.94 -5.03
N LYS A 173 8.47 12.48 -4.55
CA LYS A 173 9.71 13.28 -4.52
C LYS A 173 10.52 12.98 -5.77
N ALA A 174 10.76 13.99 -6.59
CA ALA A 174 11.53 13.87 -7.81
C ALA A 174 12.27 15.19 -8.09
N LEU A 175 13.52 15.10 -8.55
CA LEU A 175 14.35 16.26 -8.90
C LEU A 175 14.44 17.28 -7.72
N GLY A 176 14.57 16.78 -6.49
CA GLY A 176 14.63 17.62 -5.29
C GLY A 176 13.31 18.29 -4.87
N GLN A 177 12.22 18.08 -5.61
CA GLN A 177 10.92 18.72 -5.36
C GLN A 177 9.82 17.70 -5.07
N GLN A 178 8.77 18.14 -4.38
CA GLN A 178 7.55 17.36 -4.20
C GLN A 178 6.52 17.72 -5.26
N HIS A 179 6.01 16.71 -5.96
CA HIS A 179 5.00 16.88 -6.99
C HIS A 179 3.70 16.22 -6.55
N ASN A 180 2.57 16.90 -6.79
CA ASN A 180 1.24 16.30 -6.63
C ASN A 180 0.97 15.41 -7.86
N VAL A 181 0.68 14.13 -7.62
CA VAL A 181 0.52 13.12 -8.67
C VAL A 181 -0.66 13.45 -9.59
N ALA A 182 -1.82 13.82 -9.03
CA ALA A 182 -2.99 14.19 -9.83
C ALA A 182 -2.70 15.38 -10.76
N ARG A 183 -1.95 16.38 -10.25
CA ARG A 183 -1.51 17.52 -11.07
C ARG A 183 -0.54 17.10 -12.18
N LEU A 184 0.38 16.18 -11.91
CA LEU A 184 1.28 15.64 -12.93
C LEU A 184 0.52 14.92 -14.04
N VAL A 185 -0.46 14.08 -13.67
CA VAL A 185 -1.32 13.37 -14.65
C VAL A 185 -2.08 14.37 -15.50
N LEU A 186 -2.77 15.33 -14.87
CA LEU A 186 -3.53 16.36 -15.58
C LEU A 186 -2.65 17.11 -16.59
N LEU A 187 -1.49 17.60 -16.13
CA LEU A 187 -0.57 18.37 -16.99
C LEU A 187 0.06 17.53 -18.11
N ALA A 188 0.24 16.22 -17.90
CA ALA A 188 0.81 15.33 -18.90
C ALA A 188 -0.21 14.91 -19.99
N PHE A 189 -1.49 14.77 -19.63
CA PHE A 189 -2.53 14.27 -20.53
C PHE A 189 -3.37 15.38 -21.17
N GLU A 190 -3.72 16.41 -20.41
CA GLU A 190 -4.57 17.52 -20.87
C GLU A 190 -3.78 18.81 -21.18
N GLY A 191 -2.52 18.90 -20.72
CA GLY A 191 -1.70 20.08 -20.86
C GLY A 191 -2.00 21.16 -19.82
N VAL A 192 -1.47 22.38 -20.04
CA VAL A 192 -1.72 23.52 -19.14
C VAL A 192 -3.10 24.09 -19.48
N PRO A 193 -4.08 24.10 -18.55
CA PRO A 193 -5.35 24.78 -18.80
C PRO A 193 -5.08 26.26 -19.09
N ARG A 194 -5.69 26.79 -20.15
CA ARG A 194 -5.46 28.16 -20.64
C ARG A 194 -5.82 29.25 -19.62
N SER A 195 -6.56 28.91 -18.56
CA SER A 195 -6.85 29.78 -17.42
C SER A 195 -5.88 29.53 -16.26
N LEU A 196 -4.97 30.47 -16.03
CA LEU A 196 -3.88 30.43 -15.03
C LEU A 196 -4.31 30.37 -13.55
N GLY A 197 -5.58 30.08 -13.23
CA GLY A 197 -6.12 30.08 -11.86
C GLY A 197 -6.87 28.82 -11.44
N CYS A 198 -7.13 27.86 -12.33
CA CYS A 198 -7.95 26.70 -11.99
C CYS A 198 -7.14 25.66 -11.18
N ARG A 199 -7.61 25.35 -9.97
CA ARG A 199 -7.13 24.18 -9.22
C ARG A 199 -7.71 22.92 -9.87
N PRO A 200 -6.94 21.83 -10.02
CA PRO A 200 -7.48 20.54 -10.44
C PRO A 200 -8.60 20.11 -9.50
N GLU A 201 -9.82 19.99 -10.00
CA GLU A 201 -10.91 19.36 -9.26
C GLU A 201 -11.04 17.90 -9.70
N HIS A 202 -11.16 16.99 -8.74
CA HIS A 202 -11.48 15.60 -9.07
C HIS A 202 -12.95 15.56 -9.47
N ILE A 203 -13.24 15.19 -10.73
CA ILE A 203 -14.61 15.11 -11.27
C ILE A 203 -15.53 14.21 -10.41
N ASN A 204 -14.97 13.23 -9.69
CA ASN A 204 -15.70 12.34 -8.79
C ASN A 204 -15.70 12.76 -7.32
N SER A 205 -15.27 13.98 -6.96
CA SER A 205 -15.56 14.50 -5.63
C SER A 205 -17.03 14.91 -5.58
N ILE A 206 -17.89 13.96 -5.18
CA ILE A 206 -19.22 14.28 -4.66
C ILE A 206 -18.98 15.12 -3.39
N ARG A 207 -18.82 16.43 -3.56
CA ARG A 207 -18.93 17.39 -2.46
C ARG A 207 -20.36 17.29 -1.98
N ARG A 208 -20.53 16.92 -0.71
CA ARG A 208 -21.76 17.20 0.02
C ARG A 208 -22.09 18.67 -0.23
N GLN A 209 -23.16 18.95 -0.97
CA GLN A 209 -23.86 20.20 -0.75
C GLN A 209 -24.29 20.16 0.72
N SER A 210 -23.75 21.06 1.53
CA SER A 210 -24.31 21.29 2.87
C SER A 210 -25.81 21.54 2.68
N PRO A 211 -26.70 20.87 3.44
CA PRO A 211 -28.12 21.18 3.36
C PRO A 211 -28.29 22.68 3.59
N LEU A 212 -28.96 23.35 2.65
CA LEU A 212 -29.35 24.75 2.76
C LEU A 212 -29.98 24.94 4.15
N GLN A 213 -29.38 25.80 4.97
CA GLN A 213 -30.02 26.15 6.23
C GLN A 213 -31.35 26.84 5.89
N PRO A 214 -32.48 26.38 6.46
CA PRO A 214 -33.75 27.07 6.28
C PRO A 214 -33.59 28.49 6.82
N SER A 215 -33.88 29.48 5.99
CA SER A 215 -34.00 30.87 6.41
C SER A 215 -35.05 30.94 7.52
N LEU A 216 -34.62 31.27 8.74
CA LEU A 216 -35.51 31.68 9.81
C LEU A 216 -36.18 32.98 9.37
N GLY A 217 -37.37 32.87 8.80
CA GLY A 217 -38.30 33.99 8.68
C GLY A 217 -38.72 34.38 10.09
N ILE A 218 -38.24 35.53 10.55
CA ILE A 218 -38.78 36.19 11.72
C ILE A 218 -40.00 37.00 11.23
N PRO A 219 -41.18 36.85 11.87
CA PRO A 219 -42.40 37.57 11.50
C PRO A 219 -42.32 39.07 11.75
#